data_AF-A0A915L8S6-F1
#
_entry.id   AF-A0A915L8S6-F1
#
_cell.length_a   1.000
_cell.length_b   1.000
_cell.length_c   1.000
_cell.angle_alpha   90.00
_cell.angle_beta   90.00
_cell.angle_gamma   90.00
#
_symmetry.space_group_name_H-M   'P 1'
#
loop_
_entity.id
_entity.type
_entity.pdbx_description
1 polymer ?
#
loop_
_entity_poly.entity_id
_entity_poly.type
_entity_poly.pdbx_seq_one_letter_code
_entity_poly.pdbx_strand_id
1 'polypeptide(L)'
;MLLEKEGTAKVVSQELKKSTANRLDYHRKKQLKYRRVKSDVGEIQGTVPYLGTFLTDLTMIDTASPDFVEDGLINFEKRRKEFDVLAQLKLFQAAARNYHLKPDSKFITWFCSLPHLTEDQCYSLSCLIEPHSIQRPI
;
A
#
# COMPACT_ATOMS: atom_id res chain seq x y z
N MET A 1 7.62 29.94 -46.98
CA MET A 1 6.81 29.66 -45.77
C MET A 1 7.35 28.37 -45.18
N LEU A 2 8.15 28.47 -44.10
CA LEU A 2 8.70 27.30 -43.40
C LEU A 2 7.57 26.56 -42.69
N LEU A 3 7.44 25.25 -42.93
CA LEU A 3 6.59 24.36 -42.13
C LEU A 3 7.51 23.43 -41.33
N GLU A 4 7.78 23.79 -40.08
CA GLU A 4 8.33 22.83 -39.11
C GLU A 4 7.20 21.91 -38.65
N LYS A 5 7.26 20.62 -39.02
CA LYS A 5 6.43 19.55 -38.47
C LYS A 5 7.32 18.52 -37.79
N GLU A 6 7.73 18.79 -36.56
CA GLU A 6 8.09 17.74 -35.61
C GLU A 6 7.58 18.09 -34.21
N GLY A 7 6.96 17.14 -33.52
CA GLY A 7 6.86 17.20 -32.05
C GLY A 7 5.46 17.05 -31.45
N THR A 8 4.90 15.84 -31.46
CA THR A 8 3.80 15.50 -30.52
C THR A 8 3.86 14.03 -30.06
N ALA A 9 4.44 13.11 -30.85
CA ALA A 9 4.56 11.69 -30.46
C ALA A 9 5.67 11.39 -29.43
N LYS A 10 6.70 12.25 -29.31
CA LYS A 10 7.82 12.05 -28.38
C LYS A 10 7.40 12.28 -26.91
N VAL A 11 6.50 13.23 -26.66
CA VAL A 11 6.08 13.64 -25.30
C VAL A 11 5.24 12.56 -24.61
N VAL A 12 4.23 12.02 -25.29
CA VAL A 12 3.36 10.95 -24.76
C VAL A 12 4.15 9.67 -24.45
N SER A 13 5.11 9.33 -25.32
CA SER A 13 5.99 8.17 -25.12
C SER A 13 6.94 8.35 -23.93
N GLN A 14 7.40 9.58 -23.66
CA GLN A 14 8.26 9.89 -22.53
C GLN A 14 7.48 9.93 -21.21
N GLU A 15 6.25 10.44 -21.21
CA GLU A 15 5.35 10.44 -20.04
C GLU A 15 4.89 9.04 -19.65
N LEU A 16 4.52 8.19 -20.62
CA LEU A 16 4.24 6.78 -20.33
C LEU A 16 5.46 6.06 -19.75
N LYS A 17 6.66 6.30 -20.29
CA LYS A 17 7.92 5.72 -19.78
C LYS A 17 8.28 6.23 -18.39
N LYS A 18 8.01 7.50 -18.08
CA LYS A 18 8.19 8.08 -16.74
C LYS A 18 7.18 7.51 -15.74
N SER A 19 5.93 7.33 -16.16
CA SER A 19 4.87 6.71 -15.37
C SER A 19 5.18 5.25 -15.02
N THR A 20 5.63 4.46 -16.01
CA THR A 20 6.05 3.07 -15.78
C THR A 20 7.32 3.00 -14.95
N ALA A 21 8.31 3.87 -15.19
CA ALA A 21 9.51 3.98 -14.36
C ALA A 21 9.18 4.32 -12.90
N ASN A 22 8.24 5.25 -12.66
CA ASN A 22 7.79 5.59 -11.31
C ASN A 22 7.09 4.41 -10.61
N ARG A 23 6.26 3.64 -11.34
CA ARG A 23 5.62 2.42 -10.80
C ARG A 23 6.65 1.33 -10.50
N LEU A 24 7.64 1.13 -11.38
CA LEU A 24 8.71 0.16 -11.19
C LEU A 24 9.66 0.56 -10.06
N ASP A 25 9.97 1.85 -9.89
CA ASP A 25 10.79 2.34 -8.78
C ASP A 25 10.05 2.32 -7.43
N TYR A 26 8.74 2.57 -7.42
CA TYR A 26 7.91 2.33 -6.24
C TYR A 26 7.95 0.85 -5.84
N HIS A 27 7.79 -0.05 -6.82
CA HIS A 27 7.91 -1.50 -6.60
C HIS A 27 9.31 -1.92 -6.15
N ARG A 28 10.37 -1.36 -6.72
CA ARG A 28 11.77 -1.64 -6.33
C ARG A 28 12.04 -1.17 -4.89
N LYS A 29 11.60 0.04 -4.51
CA LYS A 29 11.71 0.55 -3.14
C LYS A 29 10.87 -0.27 -2.15
N LYS A 30 9.65 -0.70 -2.54
CA LYS A 30 8.79 -1.60 -1.75
C LYS A 30 9.44 -2.97 -1.55
N GLN A 31 10.01 -3.56 -2.59
CA GLN A 31 10.75 -4.84 -2.52
C GLN A 31 12.00 -4.73 -1.64
N LEU A 32 12.76 -3.64 -1.72
CA LEU A 32 13.92 -3.40 -0.85
C LEU A 32 13.52 -3.24 0.63
N LYS A 33 12.39 -2.57 0.90
CA LYS A 33 11.84 -2.46 2.27
C LYS A 33 11.38 -3.83 2.78
N TYR A 34 10.68 -4.61 1.95
CA TYR A 34 10.25 -5.96 2.26
C TYR A 34 11.43 -6.92 2.49
N ARG A 35 12.51 -6.79 1.72
CA ARG A 35 13.76 -7.55 1.92
C ARG A 35 14.45 -7.21 3.24
N ARG A 36 14.38 -5.94 3.67
CA ARG A 36 14.89 -5.49 4.97
C ARG A 36 14.06 -6.06 6.13
N VAL A 37 12.74 -6.11 5.97
CA VAL A 37 11.83 -6.78 6.92
C VAL A 37 12.08 -8.30 6.97
N LYS A 38 12.48 -8.94 5.86
CA LYS A 38 12.89 -10.35 5.82
C LYS A 38 14.24 -10.64 6.50
N SER A 39 15.18 -9.68 6.51
CA SER A 39 16.51 -9.86 7.11
C SER A 39 16.53 -9.64 8.63
N ASP A 40 15.68 -8.76 9.17
CA ASP A 40 15.51 -8.52 10.62
C ASP A 40 14.56 -9.52 11.30
N VAL A 41 14.29 -10.66 10.67
CA VAL A 41 13.46 -11.75 11.27
C VAL A 41 14.19 -12.47 12.40
N GLY A 42 15.46 -12.14 12.68
CA GLY A 42 16.12 -12.47 13.94
C GLY A 42 15.65 -11.50 15.03
N GLU A 43 14.72 -11.93 15.87
CA GLU A 43 14.01 -11.16 16.91
C GLU A 43 12.85 -10.27 16.41
N ILE A 44 11.82 -10.89 15.82
CA ILE A 44 10.52 -10.21 15.65
C ILE A 44 9.86 -10.05 17.04
N GLN A 45 10.19 -8.98 17.75
CA GLN A 45 9.30 -8.42 18.77
C GLN A 45 8.00 -8.01 18.08
N GLY A 46 6.86 -8.29 18.72
CA GLY A 46 5.53 -8.20 18.12
C GLY A 46 5.41 -7.05 17.12
N THR A 47 5.04 -7.37 15.89
CA THR A 47 4.89 -6.40 14.79
C THR A 47 3.55 -6.64 14.11
N VAL A 48 2.76 -5.59 13.93
CA VAL A 48 1.55 -5.60 13.09
C VAL A 48 1.87 -4.96 11.74
N PRO A 49 1.90 -5.72 10.64
CA PRO A 49 2.26 -5.16 9.34
C PRO A 49 1.08 -4.45 8.66
N TYR A 50 1.38 -3.54 7.72
CA TYR A 50 0.36 -2.92 6.87
C TYR A 50 -0.25 -3.95 5.91
N LEU A 51 -1.51 -4.32 6.16
CA LEU A 51 -2.22 -5.35 5.41
C LEU A 51 -2.28 -5.07 3.91
N GLY A 52 -2.41 -3.80 3.51
CA GLY A 52 -2.48 -3.41 2.09
C GLY A 52 -1.27 -3.86 1.26
N THR A 53 -0.10 -4.09 1.88
CA THR A 53 1.07 -4.65 1.19
C THR A 53 0.80 -6.06 0.68
N PHE A 54 0.26 -6.93 1.54
CA PHE A 54 -0.06 -8.32 1.22
C PHE A 54 -1.23 -8.40 0.24
N LEU A 55 -2.25 -7.55 0.44
CA LEU A 55 -3.40 -7.47 -0.48
C LEU A 55 -2.96 -7.07 -1.89
N THR A 56 -2.06 -6.09 -2.02
CA THR A 56 -1.50 -5.70 -3.33
C THR A 56 -0.80 -6.87 -4.01
N ASP A 57 0.01 -7.63 -3.26
CA ASP A 57 0.77 -8.74 -3.83
C ASP A 57 -0.16 -9.89 -4.24
N LEU A 58 -1.21 -10.18 -3.44
CA LEU A 58 -2.26 -11.14 -3.79
C LEU A 58 -3.04 -10.71 -5.03
N THR A 59 -3.47 -9.45 -5.12
CA THR A 59 -4.15 -8.92 -6.30
C THR A 59 -3.27 -9.00 -7.55
N MET A 60 -1.96 -8.75 -7.41
CA MET A 60 -1.03 -8.91 -8.54
C MET A 60 -0.90 -10.36 -8.99
N ILE A 61 -0.83 -11.32 -8.06
CA ILE A 61 -0.80 -12.75 -8.40
C ILE A 61 -2.10 -13.17 -9.10
N ASP A 62 -3.23 -12.74 -8.56
CA ASP A 62 -4.55 -13.05 -9.10
C ASP A 62 -4.72 -12.53 -10.53
N THR A 63 -4.26 -11.31 -10.78
CA THR A 63 -4.34 -10.68 -12.12
C THR A 63 -3.32 -11.28 -13.10
N ALA A 64 -2.17 -11.76 -12.62
CA ALA A 64 -1.09 -12.24 -13.46
C ALA A 64 -1.28 -13.69 -13.97
N SER A 65 -2.16 -14.48 -13.37
CA SER A 65 -2.31 -15.89 -13.73
C SER A 65 -3.73 -16.43 -13.46
N PRO A 66 -4.28 -17.26 -14.37
CA PRO A 66 -5.58 -17.90 -14.17
C PRO A 66 -5.51 -19.01 -13.11
N ASP A 67 -6.66 -19.35 -12.53
CA ASP A 67 -6.80 -20.42 -11.53
C ASP A 67 -6.58 -21.82 -12.08
N PHE A 68 -6.85 -22.00 -13.38
CA PHE A 68 -6.71 -23.25 -14.09
C PHE A 68 -5.79 -23.08 -15.28
N VAL A 69 -5.04 -24.12 -15.63
CA VAL A 69 -4.30 -24.21 -16.90
C VAL A 69 -5.25 -24.56 -18.04
N GLU A 70 -4.77 -24.55 -19.27
CA GLU A 70 -5.58 -24.75 -20.48
C GLU A 70 -6.36 -26.08 -20.48
N ASP A 71 -5.82 -27.13 -19.86
CA ASP A 71 -6.48 -28.44 -19.71
C ASP A 71 -7.52 -28.51 -18.59
N GLY A 72 -7.87 -27.38 -17.96
CA GLY A 72 -8.82 -27.31 -16.84
C GLY A 72 -8.27 -27.82 -15.50
N LEU A 73 -6.97 -28.13 -15.42
CA LEU A 73 -6.31 -28.54 -14.17
C LEU A 73 -5.96 -27.32 -13.31
N ILE A 74 -5.85 -27.52 -11.99
CA ILE A 74 -5.49 -26.44 -11.05
C ILE A 74 -4.09 -25.90 -11.35
N ASN A 75 -3.95 -24.58 -11.40
CA ASN A 75 -2.66 -23.91 -11.51
C ASN A 75 -1.93 -23.91 -10.15
N PHE A 76 -1.15 -24.96 -9.90
CA PHE A 76 -0.38 -25.10 -8.66
C PHE A 76 0.65 -23.99 -8.45
N GLU A 77 1.17 -23.39 -9.52
CA GLU A 77 2.13 -22.30 -9.41
C GLU A 77 1.48 -21.02 -8.89
N LYS A 78 0.25 -20.72 -9.32
CA LYS A 78 -0.56 -19.64 -8.74
C LYS A 78 -0.82 -19.91 -7.24
N ARG A 79 -1.31 -21.11 -6.92
CA ARG A 79 -1.60 -21.52 -5.53
C ARG A 79 -0.38 -21.43 -4.63
N ARG A 80 0.79 -21.82 -5.12
CA ARG A 80 2.07 -21.75 -4.39
C ARG A 80 2.46 -20.31 -4.06
N LYS A 81 2.35 -19.39 -5.02
CA LYS A 81 2.64 -17.96 -4.80
C LYS A 81 1.66 -17.32 -3.80
N GLU A 82 0.37 -17.62 -3.92
CA GLU A 82 -0.64 -17.15 -2.96
C GLU A 82 -0.34 -17.68 -1.54
N PHE A 83 -0.01 -18.98 -1.44
CA PHE A 83 0.37 -19.61 -0.19
C PHE A 83 1.57 -18.93 0.47
N ASP A 84 2.63 -18.62 -0.28
CA ASP A 84 3.83 -17.97 0.28
C ASP A 84 3.49 -16.62 0.95
N VAL A 85 2.59 -15.83 0.35
CA VAL A 85 2.12 -14.56 0.91
C VAL A 85 1.30 -14.79 2.19
N LEU A 86 0.38 -15.76 2.16
CA LEU A 86 -0.47 -16.10 3.31
C LEU A 86 0.34 -16.68 4.47
N ALA A 87 1.32 -17.55 4.19
CA ALA A 87 2.20 -18.13 5.18
C ALA A 87 2.99 -17.05 5.93
N GLN A 88 3.49 -16.05 5.21
CA GLN A 88 4.15 -14.91 5.85
C GLN A 88 3.17 -14.08 6.69
N LEU A 89 1.95 -13.82 6.21
CA LEU A 89 0.93 -13.12 6.99
C LEU A 89 0.62 -13.88 8.30
N LYS A 90 0.58 -15.21 8.26
CA LYS A 90 0.41 -16.06 9.45
C LYS A 90 1.57 -15.94 10.44
N LEU A 91 2.82 -15.84 9.95
CA LEU A 91 3.97 -15.60 10.83
C LEU A 91 3.85 -14.26 11.57
N PHE A 92 3.43 -13.19 10.90
CA PHE A 92 3.18 -11.90 11.56
C PHE A 92 2.04 -11.98 12.58
N GLN A 93 0.97 -12.71 12.28
CA GLN A 93 -0.10 -12.95 13.25
C GLN A 93 0.41 -13.66 14.51
N ALA A 94 1.26 -14.68 14.35
CA ALA A 94 1.90 -15.36 15.48
C ALA A 94 2.81 -14.42 16.27
N ALA A 95 3.66 -13.63 15.60
CA ALA A 95 4.53 -12.67 16.25
C ALA A 95 3.75 -11.57 17.01
N ALA A 96 2.64 -11.09 16.46
CA ALA A 96 1.77 -10.13 17.14
C ALA A 96 1.17 -10.68 18.45
N ARG A 97 1.06 -12.00 18.62
CA ARG A 97 0.62 -12.58 19.90
C ARG A 97 1.66 -12.44 21.02
N ASN A 98 2.89 -12.04 20.70
CA ASN A 98 3.95 -11.79 21.67
C ASN A 98 3.91 -10.38 22.29
N TYR A 99 2.92 -9.54 21.94
CA TYR A 99 2.72 -8.27 22.65
C TYR A 99 2.28 -8.52 24.08
N HIS A 100 3.00 -7.91 25.04
CA HIS A 100 2.67 -7.96 26.47
C HIS A 100 1.97 -6.66 26.90
N LEU A 101 0.97 -6.23 26.15
CA LEU A 101 0.16 -5.04 26.47
C LEU A 101 -1.03 -5.45 27.32
N LYS A 102 -1.18 -4.84 28.50
CA LYS A 102 -2.38 -5.03 29.32
C LYS A 102 -3.48 -4.07 28.82
N PRO A 103 -4.72 -4.54 28.62
CA PRO A 103 -5.81 -3.66 28.23
C PRO A 103 -6.12 -2.67 29.36
N ASP A 104 -6.19 -1.39 29.03
CA ASP A 104 -6.70 -0.35 29.92
C ASP A 104 -8.14 -0.01 29.51
N SER A 105 -9.09 -0.34 30.39
CA SER A 105 -10.51 -0.09 30.15
C SER A 105 -10.82 1.39 29.92
N LYS A 106 -10.15 2.32 30.62
CA LYS A 106 -10.39 3.76 30.45
C LYS A 106 -9.92 4.22 29.07
N PHE A 107 -8.75 3.76 28.64
CA PHE A 107 -8.23 4.04 27.32
C PHE A 107 -9.15 3.49 26.22
N ILE A 108 -9.60 2.24 26.35
CA ILE A 108 -10.48 1.62 25.35
C ILE A 108 -11.80 2.39 25.25
N THR A 109 -12.42 2.74 26.39
CA THR A 109 -13.64 3.56 26.39
C THR A 109 -13.42 4.91 25.73
N TRP A 110 -12.34 5.62 26.07
CA TRP A 110 -11.99 6.89 25.44
C TRP A 110 -11.78 6.74 23.93
N PHE A 111 -10.96 5.78 23.51
CA PHE A 111 -10.64 5.53 22.10
C PHE A 111 -11.90 5.21 21.28
N CYS A 112 -12.77 4.34 21.80
CA CYS A 112 -14.05 4.01 21.16
C CYS A 112 -15.07 5.15 21.21
N SER A 113 -14.90 6.14 22.09
CA SER A 113 -15.77 7.32 22.16
C SER A 113 -15.39 8.43 21.19
N LEU A 114 -14.20 8.35 20.55
CA LEU A 114 -13.76 9.36 19.59
C LEU A 114 -14.71 9.43 18.39
N PRO A 115 -15.12 10.64 17.96
CA PRO A 115 -16.02 10.78 16.82
C PRO A 115 -15.32 10.32 15.54
N HIS A 116 -16.05 9.57 14.71
CA HIS A 116 -15.59 9.23 13.37
C HIS A 116 -15.96 10.35 12.40
N LEU A 117 -14.97 11.17 12.05
CA LEU A 117 -15.16 12.27 11.11
C LEU A 117 -14.79 11.84 9.70
N THR A 118 -15.61 12.24 8.72
CA THR A 118 -15.26 12.09 7.31
C THR A 118 -14.14 13.05 6.92
N GLU A 119 -13.50 12.80 5.77
CA GLU A 119 -12.48 13.71 5.22
C GLU A 119 -13.02 15.14 5.04
N ASP A 120 -14.24 15.28 4.51
CA ASP A 120 -14.90 16.57 4.33
C ASP A 120 -15.17 17.31 5.66
N GLN A 121 -15.56 16.57 6.71
CA GLN A 121 -15.78 17.14 8.04
C GLN A 121 -14.46 17.61 8.66
N CYS A 122 -13.41 16.78 8.56
CA CYS A 122 -12.07 17.14 9.00
C CYS A 122 -11.57 18.39 8.27
N TYR A 123 -11.73 18.45 6.95
CA TYR A 123 -11.35 19.60 6.13
C TYR A 123 -12.10 20.86 6.56
N SER A 124 -13.43 20.78 6.68
CA SER A 124 -14.26 21.91 7.10
C SER A 124 -13.89 22.44 8.49
N LEU A 125 -13.65 21.53 9.45
CA LEU A 125 -13.18 21.89 10.80
C LEU A 125 -11.79 22.54 10.76
N SER A 126 -10.88 22.03 9.92
CA SER A 126 -9.57 22.63 9.72
C SER A 126 -9.70 24.07 9.21
N CYS A 127 -10.55 24.32 8.21
CA CYS A 127 -10.80 25.66 7.68
C CYS A 127 -11.48 26.60 8.68
N LEU A 128 -12.23 26.08 9.66
CA LEU A 128 -12.83 26.89 10.71
C LEU A 128 -11.77 27.35 11.74
N ILE A 129 -10.86 26.44 12.11
CA ILE A 129 -9.79 26.69 13.09
C ILE A 129 -8.73 27.62 12.51
N GLU A 130 -8.31 27.35 11.27
CA GLU A 130 -7.39 28.18 10.50
C GLU A 130 -8.09 28.61 9.22
N PRO A 131 -8.88 29.70 9.28
CA PRO A 131 -9.46 30.30 8.09
C PRO A 131 -8.34 30.69 7.15
N HIS A 132 -8.49 30.34 5.86
CA HIS A 132 -7.57 30.84 4.85
C HIS A 132 -7.54 32.36 4.96
N SER A 133 -6.43 32.90 5.47
CA SER A 133 -6.22 34.33 5.55
C SER A 133 -6.46 34.89 4.17
N ILE A 134 -7.51 35.70 4.02
CA ILE A 134 -7.72 36.55 2.85
C ILE A 134 -6.35 37.13 2.52
N GLN A 135 -5.82 36.78 1.35
CA GLN A 135 -4.53 37.25 0.89
C GLN A 135 -4.46 38.75 1.16
N ARG A 136 -3.42 39.17 1.90
CA ARG A 136 -3.14 40.60 2.11
C ARG A 136 -3.22 41.28 0.75
N PRO A 137 -4.09 42.30 0.57
CA PRO A 137 -4.12 43.03 -0.68
C PRO A 137 -2.72 43.61 -0.93
N ILE A 138 -2.24 43.37 -2.15
CA ILE A 138 -0.95 43.83 -2.69
C ILE A 138 -0.90 45.36 -2.63
#